data_AF-A0A929YZR0-F1
#
_entry.id   AF-A0A929YZR0-F1
#
_cell.length_a   1.000
_cell.length_b   1.000
_cell.length_c   1.000
_cell.angle_alpha   90.00
_cell.angle_beta   90.00
_cell.angle_gamma   90.00
#
_symmetry.space_group_name_H-M   'P 1'
#
loop_
_entity.id
_entity.type
_entity.pdbx_description
1 polymer ?
#
loop_
_entity_poly.entity_id
_entity_poly.type
_entity_poly.pdbx_seq_one_letter_code
_entity_poly.pdbx_strand_id
1 'polypeptide(L)'
;MIKDIDKQIAAWHENNEPAKIIELLESLPQPALTRERMGWLARAYNNLAGEEDKPEYYETAIRVLESIRDEESEKDELWNHRMGFALYHLDREGEAAEYFLRTLDGNPYDSLRDDTKALLDDCYKFLAFPRYVKGSFAERVEQTWTAFAEHEAELRRLVDEGAPGEEIQHLAFSSLQTAFPDLSFEIGTKNYHIILSAGGTWMLYLLFRYFLSRMPESVRAYWKFSIGRNANPDLVINFGEGPVPAEEVKVVLTEDEGGE
;
A
#
# COMPACT_ATOMS: atom_id res chain seq x y z
N MET A 1 -12.22 -9.66 -39.82
CA MET A 1 -11.50 -10.60 -38.93
C MET A 1 -10.09 -10.06 -38.81
N ILE A 2 -9.74 -9.49 -37.66
CA ILE A 2 -8.38 -8.98 -37.41
C ILE A 2 -7.44 -10.17 -37.58
N LYS A 3 -6.54 -10.11 -38.57
CA LYS A 3 -5.67 -11.24 -38.91
C LYS A 3 -4.53 -11.46 -37.90
N ASP A 4 -4.35 -10.52 -36.97
CA ASP A 4 -3.41 -10.60 -35.86
C ASP A 4 -3.80 -9.56 -34.78
N ILE A 5 -4.50 -10.02 -33.74
CA ILE A 5 -5.01 -9.15 -32.66
C ILE A 5 -3.85 -8.48 -31.93
N ASP A 6 -2.77 -9.22 -31.68
CA ASP A 6 -1.65 -8.75 -30.86
C ASP A 6 -0.84 -7.70 -31.61
N LYS A 7 -0.64 -7.87 -32.92
CA LYS A 7 -0.06 -6.84 -33.78
C LYS A 7 -0.91 -5.55 -33.83
N GLN A 8 -2.24 -5.68 -33.82
CA GLN A 8 -3.13 -4.52 -33.82
C GLN A 8 -3.05 -3.76 -32.49
N ILE A 9 -2.99 -4.47 -31.36
CA ILE A 9 -2.79 -3.89 -30.04
C ILE A 9 -1.45 -3.15 -29.97
N ALA A 10 -0.36 -3.76 -30.43
CA ALA A 10 0.95 -3.13 -30.46
C ALA A 10 0.95 -1.82 -31.29
N ALA A 11 0.32 -1.83 -32.47
CA ALA A 11 0.22 -0.63 -33.30
C ALA A 11 -0.60 0.49 -32.64
N TRP A 12 -1.69 0.17 -31.96
CA TRP A 12 -2.45 1.17 -31.19
C TRP A 12 -1.70 1.67 -29.98
N HIS A 13 -0.90 0.82 -29.35
CA HIS A 13 -0.04 1.24 -28.25
C HIS A 13 1.01 2.25 -28.71
N GLU A 14 1.70 1.98 -29.82
CA GLU A 14 2.69 2.90 -30.41
C GLU A 14 2.08 4.25 -30.82
N ASN A 15 0.81 4.25 -31.24
CA ASN A 15 0.07 5.47 -31.59
C ASN A 15 -0.61 6.15 -30.39
N ASN A 16 -0.40 5.65 -29.17
CA ASN A 16 -1.03 6.15 -27.95
C ASN A 16 -2.57 6.18 -28.04
N GLU A 17 -3.17 5.06 -28.44
CA GLU A 17 -4.63 4.90 -28.60
C GLU A 17 -5.21 3.87 -27.59
N PRO A 18 -5.12 4.12 -26.27
CA PRO A 18 -5.51 3.13 -25.25
C PRO A 18 -7.00 2.77 -25.30
N ALA A 19 -7.88 3.71 -25.64
CA ALA A 19 -9.32 3.46 -25.76
C ALA A 19 -9.66 2.36 -26.79
N LYS A 20 -8.92 2.29 -27.92
CA LYS A 20 -9.13 1.25 -28.94
C LYS A 20 -8.69 -0.13 -28.45
N ILE A 21 -7.62 -0.19 -27.66
CA ILE A 21 -7.13 -1.43 -27.05
C ILE A 21 -8.17 -1.95 -26.06
N ILE A 22 -8.72 -1.07 -25.21
CA ILE A 22 -9.78 -1.42 -24.25
C ILE A 22 -11.02 -1.92 -24.99
N GLU A 23 -11.55 -1.16 -25.95
CA GLU A 23 -12.74 -1.54 -26.72
C GLU A 23 -12.58 -2.90 -27.39
N LEU A 24 -11.42 -3.15 -28.02
CA LEU A 24 -11.16 -4.43 -28.65
C LEU A 24 -11.13 -5.57 -27.62
N LEU A 25 -10.34 -5.43 -26.55
CA LEU A 25 -10.10 -6.51 -25.60
C LEU A 25 -11.36 -6.82 -24.78
N GLU A 26 -12.13 -5.84 -24.35
CA GLU A 26 -13.40 -6.06 -23.65
C GLU A 26 -14.48 -6.73 -24.54
N SER A 27 -14.39 -6.59 -25.87
CA SER A 27 -15.31 -7.26 -26.80
C SER A 27 -14.99 -8.74 -27.05
N LEU A 28 -13.81 -9.21 -26.61
CA LEU A 28 -13.38 -10.59 -26.84
C LEU A 28 -14.03 -11.54 -25.82
N PRO A 29 -14.33 -12.80 -26.23
CA PRO A 29 -14.78 -13.81 -25.28
C PRO A 29 -13.62 -14.25 -24.36
N GLN A 30 -13.93 -14.71 -23.15
CA GLN A 30 -12.93 -15.10 -22.14
C GLN A 30 -11.78 -16.00 -22.65
N PRO A 31 -12.01 -17.02 -23.51
CA PRO A 31 -10.92 -17.86 -24.02
C PRO A 31 -9.90 -17.12 -24.91
N ALA A 32 -10.26 -15.95 -25.43
CA ALA A 32 -9.37 -15.10 -26.22
C ALA A 32 -8.60 -14.07 -25.38
N LEU A 33 -8.92 -13.91 -24.09
CA LEU A 33 -8.23 -13.03 -23.15
C LEU A 33 -7.06 -13.77 -22.49
N THR A 34 -5.98 -13.92 -23.26
CA THR A 34 -4.72 -14.50 -22.75
C THR A 34 -4.10 -13.60 -21.69
N ARG A 35 -3.18 -14.14 -20.87
CA ARG A 35 -2.44 -13.35 -19.86
C ARG A 35 -1.76 -12.12 -20.45
N GLU A 36 -1.12 -12.28 -21.61
CA GLU A 36 -0.48 -11.17 -22.34
C GLU A 36 -1.49 -10.08 -22.71
N ARG A 37 -2.66 -10.46 -23.24
CA ARG A 37 -3.72 -9.51 -23.61
C ARG A 37 -4.32 -8.83 -22.39
N MET A 38 -4.49 -9.54 -21.28
CA MET A 38 -4.91 -8.93 -20.01
C MET A 38 -3.86 -7.93 -19.49
N GLY A 39 -2.56 -8.23 -19.67
CA GLY A 39 -1.49 -7.27 -19.40
C GLY A 39 -1.56 -6.01 -20.29
N TRP A 40 -1.90 -6.17 -21.56
CA TRP A 40 -2.16 -5.03 -22.47
C TRP A 40 -3.41 -4.24 -22.07
N LEU A 41 -4.48 -4.91 -21.64
CA LEU A 41 -5.70 -4.27 -21.13
C LEU A 41 -5.40 -3.41 -19.90
N ALA A 42 -4.67 -3.95 -18.92
CA ALA A 42 -4.26 -3.21 -17.74
C ALA A 42 -3.40 -1.98 -18.09
N ARG A 43 -2.44 -2.12 -19.00
CA ARG A 43 -1.63 -0.98 -19.49
C ARG A 43 -2.49 0.07 -20.17
N ALA A 44 -3.46 -0.34 -20.99
CA ALA A 44 -4.35 0.59 -21.67
C ALA A 44 -5.22 1.37 -20.68
N TYR A 45 -5.74 0.72 -19.62
CA TYR A 45 -6.43 1.43 -18.54
C TYR A 45 -5.53 2.41 -17.80
N ASN A 46 -4.30 2.03 -17.43
CA ASN A 46 -3.34 2.95 -16.81
C ASN A 46 -3.09 4.19 -17.67
N ASN A 47 -2.89 4.01 -18.98
CA ASN A 47 -2.67 5.13 -19.89
C ASN A 47 -3.91 6.02 -20.02
N LEU A 48 -5.10 5.42 -20.19
CA LEU A 48 -6.35 6.16 -20.34
C LEU A 48 -6.71 6.93 -19.07
N ALA A 49 -6.39 6.38 -17.88
CA ALA A 49 -6.59 7.05 -16.60
C ALA A 49 -5.90 8.42 -16.55
N GLY A 50 -4.64 8.48 -16.99
CA GLY A 50 -3.87 9.72 -17.08
C GLY A 50 -4.34 10.65 -18.20
N GLU A 51 -4.73 10.10 -19.35
CA GLU A 51 -5.22 10.90 -20.49
C GLU A 51 -6.55 11.61 -20.22
N GLU A 52 -7.46 10.93 -19.52
CA GLU A 52 -8.82 11.45 -19.24
C GLU A 52 -8.98 12.03 -17.83
N ASP A 53 -7.93 12.03 -17.00
CA ASP A 53 -7.98 12.42 -15.59
C ASP A 53 -9.05 11.63 -14.81
N LYS A 54 -9.08 10.31 -15.03
CA LYS A 54 -10.07 9.36 -14.50
C LYS A 54 -9.39 8.31 -13.61
N PRO A 55 -9.23 8.58 -12.31
CA PRO A 55 -8.53 7.67 -11.40
C PRO A 55 -9.20 6.30 -11.26
N GLU A 56 -10.50 6.18 -11.56
CA GLU A 56 -11.23 4.90 -11.57
C GLU A 56 -10.67 3.88 -12.58
N TYR A 57 -9.94 4.34 -13.61
CA TYR A 57 -9.29 3.45 -14.56
C TYR A 57 -8.01 2.82 -13.98
N TYR A 58 -7.30 3.47 -13.06
CA TYR A 58 -6.20 2.81 -12.32
C TYR A 58 -6.73 1.65 -11.47
N GLU A 59 -7.84 1.84 -10.77
CA GLU A 59 -8.51 0.76 -10.03
C GLU A 59 -8.96 -0.37 -10.96
N THR A 60 -9.36 -0.04 -12.18
CA THR A 60 -9.73 -1.04 -13.19
C THR A 60 -8.50 -1.82 -13.68
N ALA A 61 -7.36 -1.15 -13.89
CA ALA A 61 -6.11 -1.82 -14.22
C ALA A 61 -5.67 -2.80 -13.12
N ILE A 62 -5.78 -2.39 -11.85
CA ILE A 62 -5.50 -3.27 -10.70
C ILE A 62 -6.40 -4.51 -10.74
N ARG A 63 -7.73 -4.34 -10.91
CA ARG A 63 -8.66 -5.48 -11.01
C ARG A 63 -8.31 -6.43 -12.16
N VAL A 64 -7.91 -5.89 -13.31
CA VAL A 64 -7.48 -6.70 -14.46
C VAL A 64 -6.23 -7.50 -14.11
N LEU A 65 -5.23 -6.89 -13.49
CA LEU A 65 -3.98 -7.56 -13.07
C LEU A 65 -4.22 -8.61 -11.99
N GLU A 66 -5.04 -8.31 -10.98
CA GLU A 66 -5.44 -9.25 -9.92
C GLU A 66 -6.20 -10.46 -10.49
N SER A 67 -7.01 -10.28 -11.53
CA SER A 67 -7.76 -11.39 -12.15
C SER A 67 -6.88 -12.46 -12.81
N ILE A 68 -5.63 -12.12 -13.12
CA ILE A 68 -4.63 -13.02 -13.71
C ILE A 68 -3.48 -13.33 -12.75
N ARG A 69 -3.65 -13.02 -11.46
CA ARG A 69 -2.62 -13.20 -10.45
C ARG A 69 -2.38 -14.68 -10.14
N ASP A 70 -1.13 -15.07 -10.31
CA ASP A 70 -0.53 -16.35 -9.96
C ASP A 70 1.00 -16.21 -9.81
N GLU A 71 1.67 -17.29 -9.40
CA GLU A 71 3.12 -17.34 -9.17
C GLU A 71 3.96 -16.88 -10.39
N GLU A 72 3.45 -17.05 -11.61
CA GLU A 72 4.16 -16.66 -12.82
C GLU A 72 3.97 -15.16 -13.11
N SER A 73 2.76 -14.64 -12.91
CA SER A 73 2.50 -13.19 -13.07
C SER A 73 3.27 -12.34 -12.04
N GLU A 74 3.47 -12.84 -10.82
CA GLU A 74 4.22 -12.12 -9.79
C GLU A 74 5.72 -12.04 -10.08
N LYS A 75 6.24 -12.88 -11.00
CA LYS A 75 7.62 -12.84 -11.51
C LYS A 75 7.77 -11.99 -12.77
N ASP A 76 6.67 -11.56 -13.39
CA ASP A 76 6.69 -10.77 -14.62
C ASP A 76 6.95 -9.28 -14.28
N GLU A 77 8.05 -8.73 -14.82
CA GLU A 77 8.47 -7.37 -14.54
C GLU A 77 7.45 -6.32 -15.04
N LEU A 78 6.80 -6.58 -16.17
CA LEU A 78 5.77 -5.71 -16.74
C LEU A 78 4.49 -5.76 -15.92
N TRP A 79 4.08 -6.94 -15.42
CA TRP A 79 2.93 -7.07 -14.53
C TRP A 79 3.16 -6.27 -13.24
N ASN A 80 4.31 -6.48 -12.58
CA ASN A 80 4.68 -5.73 -11.38
C ASN A 80 4.73 -4.22 -11.66
N HIS A 81 5.37 -3.80 -12.76
CA HIS A 81 5.47 -2.37 -13.07
C HIS A 81 4.10 -1.74 -13.29
N ARG A 82 3.19 -2.42 -14.00
CA ARG A 82 1.84 -1.94 -14.26
C ARG A 82 1.01 -1.86 -12.97
N MET A 83 1.19 -2.81 -12.05
CA MET A 83 0.56 -2.79 -10.73
C MET A 83 1.06 -1.60 -9.91
N GLY A 84 2.39 -1.46 -9.81
CA GLY A 84 3.02 -0.33 -9.11
C GLY A 84 2.61 1.02 -9.70
N PHE A 85 2.54 1.14 -11.03
CA PHE A 85 2.11 2.36 -11.71
C PHE A 85 0.69 2.77 -11.34
N ALA A 86 -0.25 1.82 -11.34
CA ALA A 86 -1.64 2.09 -10.95
C ALA A 86 -1.74 2.55 -9.49
N LEU A 87 -1.04 1.86 -8.59
CA LEU A 87 -1.00 2.21 -7.17
C LEU A 87 -0.35 3.57 -6.90
N TYR A 88 0.74 3.88 -7.60
CA TYR A 88 1.43 5.16 -7.51
C TYR A 88 0.49 6.34 -7.84
N HIS A 89 -0.30 6.22 -8.89
CA HIS A 89 -1.26 7.25 -9.29
C HIS A 89 -2.53 7.31 -8.43
N LEU A 90 -2.74 6.31 -7.56
CA LEU A 90 -3.78 6.30 -6.53
C LEU A 90 -3.26 6.80 -5.17
N ASP A 91 -2.07 7.40 -5.13
CA ASP A 91 -1.41 7.87 -3.90
C ASP A 91 -1.23 6.73 -2.86
N ARG A 92 -0.93 5.51 -3.36
CA ARG A 92 -0.62 4.31 -2.58
C ARG A 92 0.87 3.98 -2.71
N GLU A 93 1.73 4.96 -2.43
CA GLU A 93 3.16 4.88 -2.74
C GLU A 93 3.87 3.76 -1.99
N GLY A 94 3.40 3.43 -0.79
CA GLY A 94 3.88 2.31 0.00
C GLY A 94 3.77 0.98 -0.72
N GLU A 95 2.58 0.69 -1.24
CA GLU A 95 2.29 -0.53 -1.99
C GLU A 95 2.94 -0.49 -3.38
N ALA A 96 2.90 0.66 -4.05
CA ALA A 96 3.55 0.85 -5.35
C ALA A 96 5.05 0.52 -5.31
N ALA A 97 5.74 0.98 -4.26
CA ALA A 97 7.16 0.74 -4.07
C ALA A 97 7.51 -0.76 -4.02
N GLU A 98 6.63 -1.60 -3.45
CA GLU A 98 6.88 -3.05 -3.37
C GLU A 98 6.89 -3.70 -4.75
N TYR A 99 5.91 -3.35 -5.59
CA TYR A 99 5.85 -3.84 -6.95
C TYR A 99 7.01 -3.31 -7.81
N PHE A 100 7.40 -2.04 -7.64
CA PHE A 100 8.56 -1.50 -8.33
C PHE A 100 9.87 -2.18 -7.92
N LEU A 101 10.03 -2.55 -6.64
CA LEU A 101 11.19 -3.33 -6.21
C LEU A 101 11.22 -4.71 -6.86
N ARG A 102 10.07 -5.42 -6.94
CA ARG A 102 9.97 -6.70 -7.65
C ARG A 102 10.30 -6.57 -9.13
N THR A 103 9.82 -5.50 -9.79
CA THR A 103 10.22 -5.20 -11.18
C THR A 103 11.74 -5.05 -11.32
N LEU A 104 12.41 -4.42 -10.35
CA LEU A 104 13.85 -4.16 -10.39
C LEU A 104 14.73 -5.35 -9.98
N ASP A 105 14.19 -6.26 -9.15
CA ASP A 105 14.86 -7.50 -8.71
C ASP A 105 14.94 -8.54 -9.84
N GLY A 106 13.99 -8.51 -10.78
CA GLY A 106 14.07 -9.26 -12.03
C GLY A 106 15.14 -8.74 -12.99
N ASN A 107 14.91 -8.91 -14.30
CA ASN A 107 15.80 -8.39 -15.33
C ASN A 107 15.06 -7.52 -16.35
N PRO A 108 14.49 -6.38 -15.92
CA PRO A 108 13.77 -5.48 -16.81
C PRO A 108 14.73 -4.89 -17.85
N TYR A 109 14.21 -4.66 -19.06
CA TYR A 109 14.91 -3.90 -20.09
C TYR A 109 15.16 -2.46 -19.65
N ASP A 110 16.19 -1.82 -20.23
CA ASP A 110 16.74 -0.56 -19.71
C ASP A 110 15.70 0.55 -19.51
N SER A 111 14.81 0.79 -20.48
CA SER A 111 13.79 1.84 -20.32
C SER A 111 12.78 1.55 -19.22
N LEU A 112 12.34 0.30 -19.05
CA LEU A 112 11.47 -0.07 -17.92
C LEU A 112 12.19 0.11 -16.59
N ARG A 113 13.48 -0.25 -16.55
CA ARG A 113 14.31 -0.11 -15.35
C ARG A 113 14.45 1.36 -14.94
N ASP A 114 14.73 2.24 -15.90
CA ASP A 114 14.91 3.66 -15.65
C ASP A 114 13.60 4.33 -15.22
N ASP A 115 12.48 4.03 -15.91
CA ASP A 115 11.15 4.52 -15.54
C ASP A 115 10.75 4.04 -14.14
N THR A 116 10.96 2.75 -13.84
CA THR A 116 10.63 2.16 -12.53
C THR A 116 11.46 2.77 -11.40
N LYS A 117 12.75 3.03 -11.62
CA LYS A 117 13.60 3.70 -10.63
C LYS A 117 13.12 5.12 -10.32
N ALA A 118 12.75 5.88 -11.35
CA ALA A 118 12.24 7.24 -11.16
C ALA A 118 10.95 7.24 -10.33
N LEU A 119 10.02 6.32 -10.63
CA LEU A 119 8.77 6.16 -9.86
C LEU A 119 9.02 5.70 -8.44
N LEU A 120 9.94 4.74 -8.23
CA LEU A 120 10.32 4.27 -6.89
C LEU A 120 10.96 5.39 -6.04
N ASP A 121 11.85 6.19 -6.63
CA ASP A 121 12.43 7.35 -5.97
C ASP A 121 11.35 8.37 -5.58
N ASP A 122 10.33 8.56 -6.41
CA ASP A 122 9.20 9.42 -6.09
C ASP A 122 8.31 8.82 -4.99
N CYS A 123 8.05 7.51 -4.99
CA CYS A 123 7.40 6.83 -3.86
C CYS A 123 8.14 7.10 -2.55
N TYR A 124 9.47 6.97 -2.55
CA TYR A 124 10.30 7.22 -1.38
C TYR A 124 10.21 8.68 -0.91
N LYS A 125 10.18 9.62 -1.86
CA LYS A 125 9.98 11.05 -1.55
C LYS A 125 8.61 11.30 -0.96
N PHE A 126 7.52 10.78 -1.54
CA PHE A 126 6.16 11.02 -1.03
C PHE A 126 5.93 10.37 0.33
N LEU A 127 6.52 9.19 0.60
CA LEU A 127 6.45 8.59 1.94
C LEU A 127 7.20 9.42 3.00
N ALA A 128 8.35 10.00 2.64
CA ALA A 128 9.10 10.88 3.54
C ALA A 128 8.51 12.31 3.63
N PHE A 129 7.87 12.77 2.56
CA PHE A 129 7.28 14.10 2.40
C PHE A 129 5.88 13.99 1.79
N PRO A 130 4.87 13.52 2.57
CA PRO A 130 3.53 13.37 2.04
C PRO A 130 3.00 14.70 1.50
N ARG A 131 2.20 14.64 0.44
CA ARG A 131 1.67 15.84 -0.20
C ARG A 131 0.96 16.72 0.82
N TYR A 132 1.17 18.03 0.73
CA TYR A 132 0.60 19.05 1.62
C TYR A 132 1.12 19.05 3.07
N VAL A 133 2.04 18.16 3.42
CA VAL A 133 2.67 18.14 4.74
C VAL A 133 3.93 19.02 4.75
N LYS A 134 4.04 19.90 5.75
CA LYS A 134 5.19 20.81 5.91
C LYS A 134 6.25 20.18 6.83
N GLY A 135 7.52 20.46 6.53
CA GLY A 135 8.66 20.03 7.33
C GLY A 135 9.16 18.62 6.98
N SER A 136 10.41 18.35 7.36
CA SER A 136 11.06 17.05 7.24
C SER A 136 10.39 16.00 8.13
N PHE A 137 10.54 14.71 7.79
CA PHE A 137 10.02 13.64 8.64
C PHE A 137 10.57 13.73 10.07
N ALA A 138 11.84 14.10 10.24
CA ALA A 138 12.45 14.29 11.56
C ALA A 138 11.73 15.36 12.40
N GLU A 139 11.45 16.52 11.83
CA GLU A 139 10.70 17.59 12.52
C GLU A 139 9.28 17.15 12.88
N ARG A 140 8.62 16.40 11.99
CA ARG A 140 7.27 15.88 12.26
C ARG A 140 7.25 14.84 13.36
N VAL A 141 8.27 13.99 13.44
CA VAL A 141 8.44 13.03 14.53
C VAL A 141 8.60 13.75 15.87
N GLU A 142 9.40 14.82 15.94
CA GLU A 142 9.56 15.62 17.16
C GLU A 142 8.24 16.28 17.58
N GLN A 143 7.51 16.87 16.62
CA GLN A 143 6.20 17.48 16.85
C GLN A 143 5.16 16.46 17.32
N THR A 144 5.09 15.28 16.69
CA THR A 144 4.21 14.19 17.10
C THR A 144 4.52 13.73 18.53
N TRP A 145 5.77 13.53 18.90
CA TRP A 145 6.10 13.10 20.26
C TRP A 145 5.80 14.16 21.31
N THR A 146 5.92 15.44 20.94
CA THR A 146 5.50 16.56 21.80
C THR A 146 3.98 16.52 22.01
N ALA A 147 3.20 16.46 20.93
CA ALA A 147 1.75 16.39 20.99
C ALA A 147 1.26 15.15 21.76
N PHE A 148 1.87 13.99 21.53
CA PHE A 148 1.52 12.77 22.27
C PHE A 148 1.80 12.92 23.77
N ALA A 149 2.93 13.52 24.15
CA ALA A 149 3.25 13.76 25.56
C ALA A 149 2.27 14.75 26.22
N GLU A 150 1.78 15.75 25.48
CA GLU A 150 0.75 16.69 25.95
C GLU A 150 -0.61 15.99 26.17
N HIS A 151 -1.00 15.09 25.25
CA HIS A 151 -2.26 14.37 25.33
C HIS A 151 -2.19 13.09 26.19
N GLU A 152 -1.01 12.65 26.62
CA GLU A 152 -0.77 11.35 27.29
C GLU A 152 -1.71 11.12 28.47
N ALA A 153 -1.80 12.11 29.38
CA ALA A 153 -2.56 11.97 30.61
C ALA A 153 -4.07 11.84 30.33
N GLU A 154 -4.56 12.58 29.32
CA GLU A 154 -5.96 12.50 28.91
C GLU A 154 -6.25 11.18 28.19
N LEU A 155 -5.37 10.75 27.29
CA LEU A 155 -5.52 9.47 26.61
C LEU A 155 -5.55 8.31 27.59
N ARG A 156 -4.69 8.35 28.62
CA ARG A 156 -4.71 7.37 29.70
C ARG A 156 -5.98 7.43 30.53
N ARG A 157 -6.47 8.63 30.87
CA ARG A 157 -7.77 8.82 31.55
C ARG A 157 -8.91 8.18 30.76
N LEU A 158 -8.98 8.40 29.44
CA LEU A 158 -10.01 7.82 28.57
C LEU A 158 -9.95 6.28 28.57
N VAL A 159 -8.75 5.70 28.52
CA VAL A 159 -8.55 4.25 28.62
C VAL A 159 -9.00 3.72 29.98
N ASP A 160 -8.63 4.38 31.06
CA ASP A 160 -8.95 3.97 32.44
C ASP A 160 -10.45 4.06 32.75
N GLU A 161 -11.13 5.07 32.20
CA GLU A 161 -12.58 5.27 32.34
C GLU A 161 -13.39 4.36 31.41
N GLY A 162 -12.74 3.65 30.48
CA GLY A 162 -13.42 2.81 29.50
C GLY A 162 -14.26 3.60 28.51
N ALA A 163 -13.75 4.76 28.07
CA ALA A 163 -14.39 5.60 27.06
C ALA A 163 -14.64 4.83 25.74
N PRO A 164 -15.58 5.29 24.90
CA PRO A 164 -15.82 4.70 23.59
C PRO A 164 -14.52 4.59 22.77
N GLY A 165 -14.32 3.45 22.10
CA GLY A 165 -13.08 3.21 21.33
C GLY A 165 -12.79 4.26 20.27
N GLU A 166 -13.83 4.82 19.65
CA GLU A 166 -13.71 5.91 18.66
C GLU A 166 -13.10 7.19 19.28
N GLU A 167 -13.46 7.53 20.51
CA GLU A 167 -12.92 8.70 21.23
C GLU A 167 -11.44 8.50 21.55
N ILE A 168 -11.08 7.31 22.03
CA ILE A 168 -9.68 6.92 22.32
C ILE A 168 -8.85 6.95 21.03
N GLN A 169 -9.38 6.35 19.95
CA GLN A 169 -8.73 6.33 18.64
C GLN A 169 -8.56 7.74 18.08
N HIS A 170 -9.57 8.59 18.18
CA HIS A 170 -9.51 9.96 17.69
C HIS A 170 -8.41 10.76 18.40
N LEU A 171 -8.33 10.71 19.74
CA LEU A 171 -7.28 11.43 20.47
C LEU A 171 -5.88 10.88 20.17
N ALA A 172 -5.73 9.55 20.14
CA ALA A 172 -4.46 8.91 19.78
C ALA A 172 -4.01 9.29 18.36
N PHE A 173 -4.92 9.21 17.39
CA PHE A 173 -4.65 9.59 16.00
C PHE A 173 -4.30 11.09 15.89
N SER A 174 -5.04 11.96 16.58
CA SER A 174 -4.77 13.41 16.55
C SER A 174 -3.35 13.76 17.01
N SER A 175 -2.77 12.93 17.88
CA SER A 175 -1.40 13.04 18.36
C SER A 175 -0.37 12.51 17.35
N LEU A 176 -0.72 11.47 16.60
CA LEU A 176 0.19 10.74 15.69
C LEU A 176 0.18 11.27 14.25
N GLN A 177 -0.91 11.90 13.81
CA GLN A 177 -1.16 12.29 12.42
C GLN A 177 -0.11 13.23 11.80
N THR A 178 0.62 13.98 12.63
CA THR A 178 1.67 14.90 12.12
C THR A 178 2.82 14.13 11.47
N ALA A 179 3.29 13.04 12.09
CA ALA A 179 4.31 12.17 11.52
C ALA A 179 3.74 11.25 10.42
N PHE A 180 2.52 10.76 10.61
CA PHE A 180 1.86 9.78 9.75
C PHE A 180 0.40 10.15 9.49
N PRO A 181 0.10 10.93 8.44
CA PRO A 181 -1.25 11.41 8.15
C PRO A 181 -2.29 10.30 7.93
N ASP A 182 -1.87 9.17 7.36
CA ASP A 182 -2.75 8.04 7.02
C ASP A 182 -2.44 6.79 7.85
N LEU A 183 -2.04 7.00 9.12
CA LEU A 183 -1.63 5.92 10.00
C LEU A 183 -2.77 4.97 10.35
N SER A 184 -2.58 3.69 10.02
CA SER A 184 -3.34 2.59 10.63
C SER A 184 -2.66 2.13 11.91
N PHE A 185 -3.41 2.06 13.02
CA PHE A 185 -2.90 1.57 14.30
C PHE A 185 -4.00 0.94 15.15
N GLU A 186 -3.59 0.16 16.13
CA GLU A 186 -4.45 -0.34 17.19
C GLU A 186 -4.05 0.28 18.52
N ILE A 187 -5.03 0.46 19.40
CA ILE A 187 -4.81 0.93 20.76
C ILE A 187 -5.53 0.02 21.74
N GLY A 188 -4.80 -0.44 22.75
CA GLY A 188 -5.36 -1.24 23.82
C GLY A 188 -6.30 -0.43 24.71
N THR A 189 -7.53 -0.92 24.88
CA THR A 189 -8.52 -0.32 25.80
C THR A 189 -8.32 -0.76 27.25
N LYS A 190 -7.35 -1.65 27.51
CA LYS A 190 -7.04 -2.21 28.83
C LYS A 190 -5.53 -2.33 29.10
N ASN A 191 -4.72 -1.95 28.13
CA ASN A 191 -3.28 -1.88 28.25
C ASN A 191 -2.83 -0.64 27.47
N TYR A 192 -1.90 0.13 28.03
CA TYR A 192 -1.38 1.36 27.38
C TYR A 192 -0.43 0.99 26.24
N HIS A 193 -0.92 0.21 25.27
CA HIS A 193 -0.14 -0.34 24.17
C HIS A 193 -0.76 0.10 22.85
N ILE A 194 0.02 0.84 22.07
CA ILE A 194 -0.28 1.19 20.68
C ILE A 194 0.51 0.29 19.74
N ILE A 195 -0.16 -0.30 18.76
CA ILE A 195 0.45 -1.14 17.74
C ILE A 195 0.33 -0.43 16.39
N LEU A 196 1.46 -0.02 15.84
CA LEU A 196 1.53 0.61 14.52
C LEU A 196 1.39 -0.48 13.45
N SER A 197 0.47 -0.29 12.50
CA SER A 197 0.30 -1.17 11.36
C SER A 197 0.99 -0.58 10.14
N ALA A 198 1.81 -1.39 9.48
CA ALA A 198 2.43 -1.03 8.22
C ALA A 198 1.47 -1.20 7.02
N GLY A 199 0.26 -1.76 7.23
CA GLY A 199 -0.72 -1.94 6.15
C GLY A 199 -0.21 -2.78 4.97
N GLY A 200 0.77 -3.65 5.19
CA GLY A 200 1.47 -4.38 4.13
C GLY A 200 2.71 -3.66 3.60
N THR A 201 2.82 -2.34 3.74
CA THR A 201 3.97 -1.54 3.25
C THR A 201 5.22 -1.72 4.11
N TRP A 202 6.16 -2.57 3.68
CA TRP A 202 7.38 -2.84 4.45
C TRP A 202 8.20 -1.58 4.73
N MET A 203 8.17 -0.59 3.83
CA MET A 203 8.90 0.67 4.00
C MET A 203 8.48 1.47 5.25
N LEU A 204 7.20 1.42 5.62
CA LEU A 204 6.72 2.07 6.84
C LEU A 204 7.42 1.50 8.07
N TYR A 205 7.90 0.25 8.02
CA TYR A 205 8.70 -0.32 9.10
C TYR A 205 9.96 0.52 9.38
N LEU A 206 10.68 0.98 8.36
CA LEU A 206 11.87 1.81 8.55
C LEU A 206 11.53 3.16 9.19
N LEU A 207 10.44 3.78 8.73
CA LEU A 207 9.95 5.04 9.29
C LEU A 207 9.47 4.87 10.73
N PHE A 208 8.77 3.78 11.06
CA PHE A 208 8.37 3.44 12.42
C PHE A 208 9.57 3.17 13.32
N ARG A 209 10.60 2.48 12.84
CA ARG A 209 11.83 2.26 13.62
C ARG A 209 12.49 3.58 13.97
N TYR A 210 12.58 4.51 13.01
CA TYR A 210 13.05 5.87 13.28
C TYR A 210 12.15 6.59 14.29
N PHE A 211 10.83 6.58 14.07
CA PHE A 211 9.84 7.20 14.95
C PHE A 211 9.97 6.72 16.41
N LEU A 212 9.98 5.40 16.63
CA LEU A 212 10.07 4.79 17.95
C LEU A 212 11.44 5.01 18.62
N SER A 213 12.51 5.20 17.83
CA SER A 213 13.83 5.57 18.37
C SER A 213 13.85 6.98 18.99
N ARG A 214 12.87 7.83 18.65
CA ARG A 214 12.70 9.19 19.17
C ARG A 214 11.66 9.30 20.30
N MET A 215 11.05 8.19 20.71
CA MET A 215 10.03 8.16 21.76
C MET A 215 10.58 8.70 23.09
N PRO A 216 9.98 9.77 23.66
CA PRO A 216 10.43 10.35 24.92
C PRO A 216 10.27 9.39 26.11
N GLU A 217 11.17 9.49 27.09
CA GLU A 217 11.08 8.69 28.33
C GLU A 217 9.79 8.95 29.12
N SER A 218 9.26 10.18 29.09
CA SER A 218 7.97 10.51 29.72
C SER A 218 6.81 9.70 29.16
N VAL A 219 6.81 9.44 27.85
CA VAL A 219 5.81 8.60 27.19
C VAL A 219 6.11 7.13 27.46
N ARG A 220 7.39 6.72 27.36
CA ARG A 220 7.85 5.33 27.58
C ARG A 220 7.55 4.80 28.98
N ALA A 221 7.46 5.69 29.97
CA ALA A 221 7.12 5.35 31.35
C ALA A 221 5.71 4.74 31.50
N TYR A 222 4.78 5.08 30.58
CA TYR A 222 3.39 4.65 30.66
C TYR A 222 2.95 3.83 29.44
N TRP A 223 3.43 4.21 28.25
CA TRP A 223 2.98 3.63 26.99
C TRP A 223 4.02 2.70 26.38
N LYS A 224 3.54 1.60 25.84
CA LYS A 224 4.29 0.71 24.95
C LYS A 224 3.88 0.98 23.51
N PHE A 225 4.87 1.03 22.62
CA PHE A 225 4.63 0.99 21.18
C PHE A 225 5.28 -0.24 20.56
N SER A 226 4.61 -0.87 19.61
CA SER A 226 5.19 -1.92 18.75
C SER A 226 4.81 -1.72 17.30
N ILE A 227 5.54 -2.38 16.41
CA ILE A 227 5.25 -2.43 14.97
C ILE A 227 4.71 -3.82 14.67
N GLY A 228 3.46 -3.89 14.20
CA GLY A 228 2.76 -5.14 13.96
C GLY A 228 2.46 -5.94 15.23
N ARG A 229 1.71 -7.02 15.05
CA ARG A 229 1.43 -8.03 16.08
C ARG A 229 2.41 -9.18 15.95
N ASN A 230 2.84 -9.73 17.09
CA ASN A 230 3.45 -11.05 17.10
C ASN A 230 2.38 -12.09 16.76
N ALA A 231 2.81 -13.22 16.18
CA ALA A 231 1.92 -14.36 15.95
C ALA A 231 1.23 -14.75 17.27
N ASN A 232 -0.10 -14.77 17.25
CA ASN A 232 -0.92 -15.17 18.38
C ASN A 232 -1.94 -16.22 17.91
N PRO A 233 -1.69 -17.51 18.17
CA PRO A 233 -2.62 -18.60 17.80
C PRO A 233 -4.00 -18.45 18.44
N ASP A 234 -4.08 -17.77 19.58
CA ASP A 234 -5.33 -17.56 20.32
C ASP A 234 -6.05 -16.25 19.92
N LEU A 235 -5.60 -15.59 18.84
CA LEU A 235 -6.24 -14.36 18.38
C LEU A 235 -7.68 -14.65 17.93
N VAL A 236 -8.62 -13.92 18.52
CA VAL A 236 -10.02 -13.91 18.12
C VAL A 236 -10.41 -12.48 17.77
N ILE A 237 -10.85 -12.27 16.53
CA ILE A 237 -11.30 -10.96 16.05
C ILE A 237 -12.83 -10.97 16.01
N ASN A 238 -13.48 -9.97 16.59
CA ASN A 238 -14.94 -9.85 16.55
C ASN A 238 -15.33 -8.56 15.84
N PHE A 239 -15.90 -8.69 14.64
CA PHE A 239 -16.39 -7.57 13.83
C PHE A 239 -17.84 -7.15 14.17
N GLY A 240 -18.38 -7.62 15.30
CA GLY A 240 -19.77 -7.41 15.71
C GLY A 240 -20.73 -8.52 15.25
N GLU A 241 -20.28 -9.40 14.35
CA GLU A 241 -21.06 -10.54 13.81
C GLU A 241 -20.73 -11.87 14.51
N GLY A 242 -19.73 -11.88 15.40
CA GLY A 242 -19.26 -13.06 16.11
C GLY A 242 -17.74 -13.13 16.19
N PRO A 243 -17.19 -13.94 17.13
CA PRO A 243 -15.77 -14.18 17.21
C PRO A 243 -15.28 -15.01 16.02
N VAL A 244 -14.27 -14.51 15.29
CA VAL A 244 -13.52 -15.23 14.26
C VAL A 244 -12.17 -15.64 14.86
N PRO A 245 -11.96 -16.94 15.17
CA PRO A 245 -10.68 -17.42 15.70
C PRO A 245 -9.62 -17.48 14.59
N ALA A 246 -8.34 -17.43 14.98
CA ALA A 246 -7.22 -17.50 14.05
C ALA A 246 -7.24 -18.75 13.15
N GLU A 247 -7.81 -19.88 13.62
CA GLU A 247 -7.96 -21.11 12.85
C GLU A 247 -8.93 -20.98 11.65
N GLU A 248 -9.89 -20.06 11.73
CA GLU A 248 -10.81 -19.74 10.63
C GLU A 248 -10.22 -18.72 9.64
N VAL A 249 -9.14 -18.04 10.03
CA VAL A 249 -8.44 -17.07 9.20
C VAL A 249 -7.29 -17.75 8.48
N LYS A 250 -7.45 -18.04 7.19
CA LYS A 250 -6.36 -18.54 6.35
C LYS A 250 -5.42 -17.40 5.97
N VAL A 251 -4.35 -17.22 6.73
CA VAL A 251 -3.23 -16.34 6.33
C VAL A 251 -2.33 -17.11 5.40
N VAL A 252 -2.21 -16.65 4.15
CA VAL A 252 -1.23 -17.17 3.19
C VAL A 252 -0.02 -16.25 3.25
N LEU A 253 1.05 -16.73 3.89
CA LEU A 253 2.37 -16.14 3.77
C LEU A 253 3.05 -16.87 2.62
N THR A 254 3.21 -16.20 1.48
CA THR A 254 4.12 -16.67 0.45
C THR A 254 5.54 -16.28 0.88
N GLU A 255 6.39 -17.29 1.10
CA GLU A 255 7.83 -17.06 1.16
C GLU A 255 8.25 -16.61 -0.24
N ASP A 256 8.72 -15.37 -0.34
CA ASP A 256 9.53 -14.94 -1.46
C ASP A 256 10.89 -15.62 -1.25
N GLU A 257 11.12 -16.75 -1.93
CA GLU A 257 12.46 -17.34 -2.06
C GLU A 257 13.29 -16.35 -2.88
N GLY A 258 13.73 -15.26 -2.23
CA GLY A 258 14.62 -14.27 -2.81
C GLY A 258 15.79 -14.99 -3.46
N GLY A 259 15.99 -14.69 -4.74
CA GLY A 259 17.08 -15.24 -5.54
C GLY A 259 18.44 -15.00 -4.87
N GLU A 260 19.34 -15.97 -5.06
CA GLU A 260 20.74 -15.91 -4.64
C GLU A 260 21.49 -14.67 -5.13
#